data_AF-Q59GA3-F1
#
_entry.id   AF-Q59GA3-F1
#
_cell.length_a   1.000
_cell.length_b   1.000
_cell.length_c   1.000
_cell.angle_alpha   90.00
_cell.angle_beta   90.00
_cell.angle_gamma   90.00
#
_symmetry.space_group_name_H-M   'P 1'
#
loop_
_entity.id
_entity.type
_entity.pdbx_description
1 polymer ?
#
loop_
_entity_poly.entity_id
_entity_poly.type
_entity_poly.pdbx_seq_one_letter_code
_entity_poly.pdbx_strand_id
1 'polypeptide(L)'
;TSSLSGRTQRASTAAWSMRKLGDGLFLQCCREVAARYPQITFENMIVDNTTMQLVSRPQQFDVMVMPNLYGNIVNNVCAGLVGGPGLVAGANYGHVYAVFETATRNTGKSIANKNIANPTATLLASCMMLDHLKLHSYATSIRKAVLASMDNENVRFPSHPTLLPRPVSPCSLL
;
A
#
# COMPACT_ATOMS: atom_id res chain seq x y z
N THR A 1 -17.81 5.85 -13.15
CA THR A 1 -17.92 5.18 -11.82
C THR A 1 -17.61 3.68 -11.93
N SER A 2 -16.50 3.29 -12.55
CA SER A 2 -16.20 1.88 -12.80
C SER A 2 -14.71 1.65 -13.08
N SER A 3 -13.91 1.45 -12.04
CA SER A 3 -12.68 0.66 -12.09
C SER A 3 -12.10 0.46 -10.67
N LEU A 4 -12.88 -0.14 -9.76
CA LEU A 4 -12.31 -0.73 -8.55
C LEU A 4 -11.55 -2.00 -8.95
N SER A 5 -10.33 -1.87 -9.47
CA SER A 5 -9.21 -2.86 -9.46
C SER A 5 -9.46 -4.34 -9.88
N GLY A 6 -10.67 -4.78 -10.22
CA GLY A 6 -11.01 -6.20 -10.40
C GLY A 6 -10.84 -7.07 -9.15
N ARG A 7 -10.66 -6.48 -7.96
CA ARG A 7 -10.50 -7.21 -6.68
C ARG A 7 -11.87 -7.56 -6.13
N THR A 8 -12.16 -8.86 -6.01
CA THR A 8 -13.52 -9.37 -5.85
C THR A 8 -13.80 -10.09 -4.53
N GLN A 9 -12.86 -10.21 -3.59
CA GLN A 9 -13.03 -11.28 -2.59
C GLN A 9 -13.22 -10.78 -1.15
N ARG A 10 -12.38 -9.90 -0.61
CA ARG A 10 -12.45 -9.51 0.82
C ARG A 10 -11.98 -8.08 1.12
N ALA A 11 -12.78 -7.35 1.89
CA ALA A 11 -12.38 -6.11 2.54
C ALA A 11 -12.29 -6.32 4.06
N SER A 12 -11.13 -6.01 4.63
CA SER A 12 -10.87 -6.14 6.06
C SER A 12 -10.72 -4.76 6.70
N THR A 13 -11.41 -4.51 7.80
CA THR A 13 -11.19 -3.31 8.62
C THR A 13 -10.41 -3.64 9.89
N ALA A 14 -9.40 -2.83 10.20
CA ALA A 14 -8.64 -2.93 11.44
C ALA A 14 -9.01 -1.79 12.39
N ALA A 15 -9.46 -2.13 13.61
CA ALA A 15 -9.86 -1.17 14.65
C ALA A 15 -9.37 -1.63 16.04
N TRP A 16 -9.31 -0.74 17.03
CA TRP A 16 -8.89 -1.11 18.38
C TRP A 16 -10.09 -1.51 19.25
N SER A 17 -9.96 -2.61 19.99
CA SER A 17 -11.04 -3.12 20.85
C SER A 17 -11.36 -2.20 22.04
N MET A 18 -10.41 -1.40 22.52
CA MET A 18 -10.61 -0.58 23.73
C MET A 18 -11.31 0.77 23.48
N ARG A 19 -11.23 1.38 22.27
CA ARG A 19 -11.81 2.71 22.00
C ARG A 19 -13.26 2.59 21.52
N LYS A 20 -14.15 2.23 22.45
CA LYS A 20 -15.55 1.87 22.15
C LYS A 20 -16.34 2.91 21.35
N LEU A 21 -16.13 4.21 21.59
CA LEU A 21 -16.89 5.28 20.93
C LEU A 21 -16.32 5.64 19.55
N GLY A 22 -15.04 6.01 19.47
CA GLY A 22 -14.42 6.46 18.22
C GLY A 22 -14.26 5.33 17.21
N ASP A 23 -13.65 4.22 17.62
CA ASP A 23 -13.42 3.09 16.72
C ASP A 23 -14.73 2.31 16.46
N GLY A 24 -15.67 2.36 17.41
CA GLY A 24 -17.02 1.83 17.23
C GLY A 24 -17.79 2.57 16.14
N LEU A 25 -17.74 3.91 16.11
CA LEU A 25 -18.35 4.71 15.05
C LEU A 25 -17.75 4.39 13.68
N PHE A 26 -16.42 4.33 13.59
CA PHE A 26 -15.73 3.97 12.35
C PHE A 26 -16.18 2.60 11.83
N LEU A 27 -16.21 1.59 12.72
CA LEU A 27 -16.65 0.24 12.36
C LEU A 27 -18.11 0.20 11.93
N GLN A 28 -18.99 0.98 12.58
CA GLN A 28 -20.38 1.10 12.18
C GLN A 28 -20.52 1.69 10.78
N CYS A 29 -19.84 2.81 10.48
CA CYS A 29 -19.84 3.39 9.14
C CYS A 29 -19.32 2.40 8.09
N CYS A 30 -18.29 1.62 8.40
CA CYS A 30 -17.78 0.58 7.50
C CYS A 30 -18.83 -0.51 7.23
N ARG A 31 -19.56 -0.96 8.27
CA ARG A 31 -20.66 -1.93 8.11
C ARG A 31 -21.81 -1.38 7.27
N GLU A 32 -22.19 -0.12 7.47
CA GLU A 32 -23.24 0.56 6.70
C GLU A 32 -22.89 0.68 5.21
N VAL A 33 -21.61 0.93 4.89
CA VAL A 33 -21.13 0.94 3.50
C VAL A 33 -21.04 -0.48 2.95
N ALA A 34 -20.54 -1.45 3.72
CA ALA A 34 -20.44 -2.85 3.31
C ALA A 34 -21.80 -3.46 2.94
N ALA A 35 -22.86 -3.10 3.65
CA ALA A 35 -24.23 -3.51 3.32
C ALA A 35 -24.68 -3.07 1.92
N ARG A 36 -24.10 -2.00 1.35
CA ARG A 36 -24.37 -1.52 -0.02
C ARG A 36 -23.59 -2.27 -1.09
N TYR A 37 -22.61 -3.09 -0.70
CA TYR A 37 -21.74 -3.87 -1.59
C TYR A 37 -21.71 -5.35 -1.16
N PRO A 38 -22.85 -6.08 -1.22
CA PRO A 38 -22.94 -7.46 -0.73
C PRO A 38 -22.02 -8.46 -1.47
N GLN A 39 -21.53 -8.10 -2.66
CA GLN A 39 -20.57 -8.89 -3.42
C GLN A 39 -19.16 -8.87 -2.82
N ILE A 40 -18.86 -7.97 -1.88
CA ILE A 40 -17.57 -7.86 -1.20
C ILE A 40 -17.72 -8.41 0.21
N THR A 41 -16.97 -9.46 0.55
CA THR A 41 -16.96 -10.00 1.92
C THR A 41 -16.35 -8.98 2.86
N PHE A 42 -17.08 -8.60 3.91
CA PHE A 42 -16.63 -7.66 4.93
C PHE A 42 -16.20 -8.40 6.21
N GLU A 43 -14.97 -8.20 6.63
CA GLU A 43 -14.43 -8.74 7.88
C GLU A 43 -13.85 -7.60 8.74
N ASN A 44 -13.91 -7.75 10.06
CA ASN A 44 -13.27 -6.83 10.99
C ASN A 44 -12.29 -7.59 11.89
N MET A 45 -11.15 -6.97 12.17
CA MET A 45 -10.08 -7.52 12.98
C MET A 45 -9.54 -6.45 13.92
N ILE A 46 -9.07 -6.86 15.10
CA ILE A 46 -8.38 -5.94 16.00
C ILE A 46 -6.98 -5.63 15.44
N VAL A 47 -6.50 -4.40 15.53
CA VAL A 47 -5.21 -4.01 14.93
C VAL A 47 -4.01 -4.82 15.45
N ASP A 48 -4.00 -5.21 16.73
CA ASP A 48 -2.95 -6.08 17.30
C ASP A 48 -2.92 -7.46 16.64
N ASN A 49 -4.10 -8.07 16.46
CA ASN A 49 -4.19 -9.32 15.72
C ASN A 49 -3.85 -9.10 14.24
N THR A 50 -4.20 -7.94 13.67
CA THR A 50 -3.88 -7.59 12.28
C THR A 50 -2.36 -7.55 12.06
N THR A 51 -1.60 -6.90 12.94
CA THR A 51 -0.13 -6.84 12.82
C THR A 51 0.52 -8.22 13.02
N MET A 52 0.02 -9.03 13.97
CA MET A 52 0.46 -10.43 14.13
C MET A 52 0.18 -11.28 12.88
N GLN A 53 -1.00 -11.12 12.27
CA GLN A 53 -1.39 -11.85 11.06
C GLN A 53 -0.61 -11.37 9.83
N LEU A 54 -0.26 -10.09 9.75
CA LEU A 54 0.55 -9.54 8.67
C LEU A 54 1.96 -10.13 8.66
N VAL A 55 2.58 -10.34 9.82
CA VAL A 55 3.91 -10.96 9.88
C VAL A 55 3.87 -12.47 9.69
N SER A 56 2.76 -13.13 10.07
CA SER A 56 2.64 -14.60 10.03
C SER A 56 2.10 -15.12 8.69
N ARG A 57 1.05 -14.49 8.15
CA ARG A 57 0.34 -14.92 6.93
C ARG A 57 -0.29 -13.71 6.22
N PRO A 58 0.51 -12.81 5.63
CA PRO A 58 0.00 -11.58 5.01
C PRO A 58 -0.91 -11.81 3.80
N GLN A 59 -0.81 -12.97 3.13
CA GLN A 59 -1.57 -13.31 1.91
C GLN A 59 -3.09 -13.47 2.15
N GLN A 60 -3.53 -13.42 3.40
CA GLN A 60 -4.94 -13.49 3.76
C GLN A 60 -5.69 -12.17 3.52
N PHE A 61 -4.96 -11.06 3.46
CA PHE A 61 -5.53 -9.72 3.28
C PHE A 61 -5.57 -9.35 1.80
N ASP A 62 -6.64 -8.66 1.39
CA ASP A 62 -6.82 -8.18 0.01
C ASP A 62 -6.95 -6.65 -0.02
N VAL A 63 -8.01 -6.10 0.60
CA VAL A 63 -8.18 -4.66 0.82
C VAL A 63 -8.29 -4.38 2.31
N MET A 64 -7.52 -3.42 2.81
CA MET A 64 -7.56 -3.01 4.22
C MET A 64 -8.01 -1.56 4.35
N VAL A 65 -9.00 -1.30 5.21
CA VAL A 65 -9.49 0.06 5.49
C VAL A 65 -9.36 0.34 6.99
N MET A 66 -8.74 1.46 7.33
CA MET A 66 -8.45 1.81 8.71
C MET A 66 -8.33 3.33 8.93
N PRO A 67 -8.52 3.82 10.16
CA PRO A 67 -8.24 5.20 10.52
C PRO A 67 -6.76 5.56 10.33
N ASN A 68 -6.48 6.85 10.16
CA ASN A 68 -5.16 7.41 9.84
C ASN A 68 -4.00 6.83 10.67
N LEU A 69 -4.14 6.79 12.00
CA LEU A 69 -3.09 6.30 12.89
C LEU A 69 -2.72 4.84 12.60
N TYR A 70 -3.72 3.96 12.46
CA TYR A 70 -3.49 2.54 12.20
C TYR A 70 -2.97 2.34 10.77
N GLY A 71 -3.44 3.16 9.83
CA GLY A 71 -2.96 3.24 8.45
C GLY A 71 -1.45 3.39 8.40
N ASN A 72 -0.90 4.35 9.15
CA ASN A 72 0.54 4.57 9.17
C ASN A 72 1.34 3.38 9.74
N ILE A 73 0.83 2.71 10.77
CA ILE A 73 1.50 1.54 11.37
C ILE A 73 1.49 0.37 10.39
N VAL A 74 0.30 -0.01 9.90
CA VAL A 74 0.13 -1.14 8.98
C VAL A 74 0.87 -0.91 7.67
N ASN A 75 0.86 0.32 7.15
CA ASN A 75 1.58 0.69 5.93
C ASN A 75 3.10 0.47 6.07
N ASN A 76 3.70 0.86 7.20
CA ASN A 76 5.12 0.63 7.44
C ASN A 76 5.46 -0.86 7.63
N VAL A 77 4.61 -1.63 8.31
CA VAL A 77 4.77 -3.09 8.44
C VAL A 77 4.73 -3.75 7.06
N CYS A 78 3.73 -3.41 6.24
CA CYS A 78 3.60 -3.95 4.88
C CYS A 78 4.78 -3.54 3.99
N ALA A 79 5.23 -2.29 4.08
CA ALA A 79 6.42 -1.84 3.37
C ALA A 79 7.66 -2.64 3.77
N GLY A 80 7.83 -2.94 5.06
CA GLY A 80 8.90 -3.82 5.53
C GLY A 80 8.83 -5.23 4.94
N LEU A 81 7.63 -5.83 4.89
CA LEU A 81 7.41 -7.19 4.38
C LEU A 81 7.74 -7.35 2.89
N VAL A 82 7.50 -6.32 2.07
CA VAL A 82 7.75 -6.36 0.61
C VAL A 82 9.14 -5.88 0.22
N GLY A 83 9.98 -5.51 1.19
CA GLY A 83 11.39 -5.20 0.96
C GLY A 83 11.83 -3.78 1.28
N GLY A 84 11.00 -3.02 1.98
CA GLY A 84 11.37 -1.77 2.63
C GLY A 84 10.81 -0.51 1.96
N PRO A 85 11.14 0.66 2.53
CA PRO A 85 10.54 1.95 2.16
C PRO A 85 10.87 2.41 0.74
N GLY A 86 11.96 1.93 0.16
CA GLY A 86 12.42 2.33 -1.17
C GLY A 86 11.63 1.73 -2.34
N LEU A 87 10.70 0.80 -2.09
CA LEU A 87 9.99 0.05 -3.12
C LEU A 87 8.50 0.38 -3.24
N VAL A 88 7.89 0.94 -2.20
CA VAL A 88 6.43 1.09 -2.12
C VAL A 88 6.02 2.54 -2.42
N ALA A 89 5.18 2.71 -3.44
CA ALA A 89 4.56 3.98 -3.80
C ALA A 89 3.25 4.21 -3.05
N GLY A 90 2.91 5.47 -2.79
CA GLY A 90 1.67 5.90 -2.15
C GLY A 90 0.97 6.99 -2.96
N ALA A 91 -0.33 7.14 -2.72
CA ALA A 91 -1.13 8.19 -3.33
C ALA A 91 -2.22 8.66 -2.37
N ASN A 92 -2.42 9.97 -2.30
CA ASN A 92 -3.46 10.60 -1.53
C ASN A 92 -4.49 11.18 -2.49
N TYR A 93 -5.72 10.67 -2.45
CA TYR A 93 -6.80 11.12 -3.32
C TYR A 93 -7.79 11.97 -2.53
N GLY A 94 -8.00 13.20 -2.98
CA GLY A 94 -9.12 14.04 -2.58
C GLY A 94 -10.23 14.02 -3.65
N HIS A 95 -11.29 14.80 -3.43
CA HIS A 95 -12.40 14.90 -4.39
C HIS A 95 -11.99 15.48 -5.75
N VAL A 96 -11.08 16.46 -5.74
CA VAL A 96 -10.65 17.20 -6.96
C VAL A 96 -9.13 17.22 -7.12
N TYR A 97 -8.37 16.84 -6.10
CA TYR A 97 -6.91 16.88 -6.08
C TYR A 97 -6.36 15.48 -5.82
N ALA A 98 -5.17 15.20 -6.33
CA ALA A 98 -4.43 13.98 -6.03
C ALA A 98 -2.94 14.30 -5.84
N VAL A 99 -2.32 13.69 -4.84
CA VAL A 99 -0.89 13.86 -4.51
C VAL A 99 -0.23 12.50 -4.46
N PHE A 100 0.86 12.32 -5.19
CA PHE A 100 1.60 11.06 -5.31
C PHE A 100 2.95 11.18 -4.62
N GLU A 101 3.28 10.22 -3.76
CA GLU A 101 4.47 10.26 -2.91
C GLU A 101 4.99 8.84 -2.61
N THR A 102 6.11 8.72 -1.90
CA THR A 102 6.56 7.43 -1.37
C THR A 102 5.66 6.98 -0.21
N ALA A 103 5.28 5.69 -0.15
CA ALA A 103 4.32 5.22 0.83
C ALA A 103 4.74 5.47 2.28
N THR A 104 6.03 5.33 2.61
CA THR A 104 6.52 5.43 3.99
C THR A 104 6.86 6.86 4.43
N ARG A 105 6.67 7.87 3.55
CA ARG A 105 6.96 9.29 3.82
C ARG A 105 8.34 9.55 4.47
N ASN A 106 9.32 8.74 4.11
CA ASN A 106 10.66 8.81 4.69
C ASN A 106 11.48 9.90 3.99
N THR A 107 12.13 10.76 4.78
CA THR A 107 12.93 11.87 4.24
C THR A 107 14.33 11.46 3.79
N GLY A 108 14.85 10.33 4.26
CA GLY A 108 16.16 9.80 3.84
C GLY A 108 17.36 10.71 4.14
N LYS A 109 17.26 11.61 5.13
CA LYS A 109 18.29 12.64 5.41
C LYS A 109 19.72 12.07 5.56
N SER A 110 19.86 10.89 6.16
CA SER A 110 21.17 10.24 6.37
C SER A 110 21.84 9.75 5.08
N ILE A 111 21.07 9.55 4.00
CA ILE A 111 21.54 9.04 2.71
C ILE A 111 21.46 10.09 1.59
N ALA A 112 21.03 11.31 1.90
CA ALA A 112 20.94 12.40 0.94
C ALA A 112 22.31 12.74 0.34
N ASN A 113 22.34 13.06 -0.96
CA ASN A 113 23.55 13.42 -1.72
C ASN A 113 24.66 12.35 -1.76
N LYS A 114 24.34 11.09 -1.44
CA LYS A 114 25.30 9.97 -1.49
C LYS A 114 25.10 9.06 -2.70
N ASN A 115 24.13 9.33 -3.56
CA ASN A 115 23.78 8.53 -4.73
C ASN A 115 23.50 7.03 -4.41
N ILE A 116 22.95 6.75 -3.22
CA ILE A 116 22.61 5.39 -2.76
C ILE A 116 21.11 5.19 -2.50
N ALA A 117 20.29 6.21 -2.72
CA ALA A 117 18.86 6.14 -2.51
C ALA A 117 18.20 5.32 -3.62
N ASN A 118 17.27 4.43 -3.25
CA ASN A 118 16.51 3.64 -4.22
C ASN A 118 15.37 4.50 -4.81
N PRO A 119 15.36 4.76 -6.14
CA PRO A 119 14.37 5.62 -6.77
C PRO A 119 13.05 4.90 -7.08
N THR A 120 12.96 3.58 -6.87
CA THR A 120 11.84 2.73 -7.30
C THR A 120 10.49 3.24 -6.79
N ALA A 121 10.35 3.51 -5.49
CA ALA A 121 9.11 4.01 -4.91
C ALA A 121 8.63 5.32 -5.56
N THR A 122 9.55 6.27 -5.80
CA THR A 122 9.23 7.55 -6.43
C THR A 122 8.83 7.39 -7.89
N LEU A 123 9.52 6.52 -8.64
CA LEU A 123 9.19 6.21 -10.04
C LEU A 123 7.84 5.50 -10.17
N LEU A 124 7.52 4.59 -9.25
CA LEU A 124 6.21 3.95 -9.21
C LEU A 124 5.10 4.95 -8.82
N ALA A 125 5.38 5.89 -7.92
CA ALA A 125 4.45 6.96 -7.57
C ALA A 125 4.17 7.88 -8.77
N SER A 126 5.19 8.22 -9.57
CA SER A 126 4.99 8.99 -10.79
C SER A 126 4.22 8.19 -11.86
N CYS A 127 4.38 6.87 -11.92
CA CYS A 127 3.53 6.02 -12.76
C CYS A 127 2.05 6.07 -12.32
N MET A 128 1.77 6.06 -11.02
CA MET A 128 0.40 6.24 -10.50
C MET A 128 -0.17 7.62 -10.86
N MET A 129 0.66 8.66 -10.82
CA MET A 129 0.28 10.00 -11.27
C MET A 129 -0.08 10.01 -12.75
N LEU A 130 0.73 9.39 -13.61
CA LEU A 130 0.45 9.29 -15.04
C LEU A 130 -0.85 8.54 -15.32
N ASP A 131 -1.15 7.47 -14.56
CA ASP A 131 -2.44 6.78 -14.65
C ASP A 131 -3.61 7.69 -14.25
N HIS A 132 -3.44 8.51 -13.21
CA HIS A 132 -4.46 9.47 -12.80
C HIS A 132 -4.72 10.53 -13.89
N LEU A 133 -3.68 10.96 -14.60
CA LEU A 133 -3.74 11.87 -15.75
C LEU A 133 -4.21 11.19 -17.06
N LYS A 134 -4.60 9.91 -17.01
CA LYS A 134 -5.02 9.10 -18.18
C LYS A 134 -3.93 8.84 -19.22
N LEU A 135 -2.65 9.02 -18.84
CA LEU A 135 -1.47 8.77 -19.66
C LEU A 135 -0.96 7.32 -19.48
N HIS A 136 -1.85 6.35 -19.66
CA HIS A 136 -1.62 4.93 -19.32
C HIS A 136 -0.48 4.27 -20.11
N SER A 137 -0.25 4.66 -21.36
CA SER A 137 0.83 4.13 -22.19
C SER A 137 2.21 4.46 -21.59
N TYR A 138 2.41 5.72 -21.21
CA TYR A 138 3.63 6.19 -20.55
C TYR A 138 3.81 5.53 -19.18
N ALA A 139 2.74 5.48 -18.37
CA ALA A 139 2.75 4.83 -17.07
C ALA A 139 3.17 3.35 -17.17
N THR A 140 2.64 2.63 -18.17
CA THR A 140 2.95 1.22 -18.39
C THR A 140 4.38 1.02 -18.85
N SER A 141 4.87 1.85 -19.78
CA SER A 141 6.24 1.76 -20.28
C SER A 141 7.26 1.96 -19.18
N ILE A 142 7.10 3.01 -18.36
CA ILE A 142 8.02 3.31 -17.26
C ILE A 142 7.93 2.21 -16.20
N ARG A 143 6.74 1.79 -15.80
CA ARG A 143 6.55 0.74 -14.78
C ARG A 143 7.19 -0.58 -15.19
N LYS A 144 7.04 -1.00 -16.46
CA LYS A 144 7.69 -2.21 -16.97
C LYS A 144 9.21 -2.10 -16.90
N ALA A 145 9.77 -0.97 -17.29
CA ALA A 145 11.22 -0.75 -17.21
C ALA A 145 11.74 -0.76 -15.75
N VAL A 146 11.01 -0.13 -14.83
CA VAL A 146 11.34 -0.13 -13.40
C VAL A 146 11.33 -1.56 -12.83
N LEU A 147 10.27 -2.32 -13.09
CA LEU A 147 10.16 -3.71 -12.61
C LEU A 147 11.26 -4.61 -13.22
N ALA A 148 11.54 -4.48 -14.52
CA ALA A 148 12.62 -5.21 -15.16
C ALA A 148 14.00 -4.87 -14.56
N SER A 149 14.22 -3.63 -14.13
CA SER A 149 15.45 -3.23 -13.43
C SER A 149 15.60 -3.87 -12.05
N MET A 150 14.50 -4.21 -11.37
CA MET A 150 14.53 -4.86 -10.05
C MET A 150 14.93 -6.34 -10.14
N ASP A 151 14.64 -6.98 -11.27
CA ASP A 151 15.02 -8.37 -11.54
C ASP A 151 16.53 -8.52 -11.79
N ASN A 152 17.22 -7.44 -12.19
CA ASN A 152 18.66 -7.45 -12.45
C ASN A 152 19.47 -7.23 -11.16
N GLU A 153 20.21 -8.25 -10.74
CA GLU A 153 21.00 -8.22 -9.49
C GLU A 153 22.13 -7.18 -9.52
N ASN A 154 22.63 -6.82 -10.70
CA ASN A 154 23.73 -5.86 -10.88
C ASN A 154 23.30 -4.39 -10.65
N VAL A 155 21.99 -4.11 -10.58
CA VAL A 155 21.43 -2.75 -10.47
C VAL A 155 20.75 -2.54 -9.11
N ARG A 156 20.93 -3.47 -8.16
CA ARG A 156 20.30 -3.38 -6.83
C ARG A 156 20.97 -2.32 -5.96
N PHE A 157 20.13 -1.48 -5.35
CA PHE A 157 20.57 -0.52 -4.34
C PHE A 157 20.80 -1.21 -2.99
N PRO A 158 21.63 -0.65 -2.09
CA PRO A 158 21.92 -1.24 -0.76
C PRO A 158 20.69 -1.49 0.13
N SER A 159 19.56 -0.83 -0.18
CA SER A 159 18.28 -1.00 0.53
C SER A 159 17.41 -2.13 0.00
N HIS A 160 17.82 -2.82 -1.08
CA HIS A 160 17.08 -3.95 -1.63
C HIS A 160 17.34 -5.20 -0.77
N PRO A 161 16.31 -5.94 -0.32
CA PRO A 161 16.55 -7.17 0.44
C PRO A 161 17.17 -8.23 -0.46
N THR A 162 18.13 -8.97 0.08
CA THR A 162 18.78 -10.13 -0.55
C THR A 162 17.89 -11.38 -0.61
N LEU A 163 16.69 -11.34 -0.03
CA LEU A 163 15.79 -12.47 0.12
C LEU A 163 14.33 -12.03 -0.08
N LEU A 164 13.81 -12.10 -1.30
CA LEU A 164 12.36 -12.14 -1.52
C LEU A 164 11.98 -13.51 -2.10
N PRO A 165 11.24 -14.36 -1.35
CA PRO A 165 10.58 -15.50 -1.95
C PRO A 165 9.32 -15.02 -2.69
N ARG A 166 9.43 -14.91 -4.03
CA ARG A 166 8.32 -14.75 -5.00
C ARG A 166 7.44 -13.48 -4.85
N PRO A 167 6.82 -13.00 -5.94
CA PRO A 167 6.06 -11.76 -5.93
C PRO A 167 4.87 -11.86 -4.97
N VAL A 168 4.91 -11.06 -3.90
CA VAL A 168 3.73 -10.80 -3.07
C VAL A 168 2.84 -9.86 -3.89
N SER A 169 1.59 -10.26 -4.14
CA SER A 169 0.61 -9.44 -4.85
C SER A 169 0.55 -8.04 -4.19
N PRO A 170 0.60 -6.94 -4.96
CA PRO A 170 0.64 -5.61 -4.38
C PRO A 170 -0.65 -5.39 -3.59
N CYS A 171 -0.61 -5.48 -2.26
CA CYS A 171 -1.64 -4.87 -1.44
C CYS A 171 -1.60 -3.37 -1.75
N SER A 172 -2.63 -2.88 -2.44
CA SER A 172 -2.78 -1.44 -2.64
C SER A 172 -3.27 -0.89 -1.31
N LEU A 173 -2.33 -0.50 -0.46
CA LEU A 173 -2.56 0.45 0.61
C LEU A 173 -2.88 1.77 -0.07
N LEU A 174 -4.17 2.06 -0.20
CA LEU A 174 -4.68 3.40 -0.45
C LEU A 174 -4.60 4.22 0.83
#